data_AF-A0AAW7YXR8-F1
#
_entry.id   AF-A0AAW7YXR8-F1
#
_cell.length_a   1.000
_cell.length_b   1.000
_cell.length_c   1.000
_cell.angle_alpha   90.00
_cell.angle_beta   90.00
_cell.angle_gamma   90.00
#
_symmetry.space_group_name_H-M   'P 1'
#
loop_
_entity.id
_entity.type
_entity.pdbx_description
1 polymer ?
#
loop_
_entity_poly.entity_id
_entity_poly.type
_entity_poly.pdbx_seq_one_letter_code
_entity_poly.pdbx_strand_id
1 'polypeptide(L)'
;RLQRQLAQLNSDDQAKQSAAFEKFSSSLDKSLDLAKRRRSAIPPIEYPPQLPVAEQKQTIYEAIRDNQVVIIAGETGSGKTTQIPKICLELG
;
A
#
# COMPACT_ATOMS: atom_id res chain seq x y z
N ARG A 1 -16.93 -1.93 2.26
CA ARG A 1 -17.93 -0.83 2.46
C ARG A 1 -18.32 -0.17 1.15
N LEU A 2 -17.39 0.41 0.38
CA LEU A 2 -17.68 1.06 -0.92
C LEU A 2 -18.30 0.11 -1.96
N GLN A 3 -17.78 -1.12 -2.10
CA GLN A 3 -18.37 -2.12 -3.01
C GLN A 3 -19.84 -2.41 -2.71
N ARG A 4 -20.23 -2.46 -1.43
CA ARG A 4 -21.62 -2.64 -1.01
C ARG A 4 -22.49 -1.43 -1.37
N GLN A 5 -21.95 -0.22 -1.30
CA GLN A 5 -22.66 1.01 -1.69
C GLN A 5 -22.81 1.11 -3.21
N LEU A 6 -21.79 0.68 -3.97
CA LEU A 6 -21.84 0.63 -5.43
C LEU A 6 -22.93 -0.34 -5.91
N ALA A 7 -23.02 -1.52 -5.28
CA ALA A 7 -24.09 -2.49 -5.58
C ALA A 7 -25.51 -1.95 -5.31
N GLN A 8 -25.66 -0.98 -4.39
CA GLN A 8 -26.95 -0.35 -4.06
C GLN A 8 -27.40 0.69 -5.09
N LEU A 9 -26.55 1.09 -6.03
CA LEU A 9 -26.88 2.05 -7.10
C LEU A 9 -27.71 1.43 -8.24
N ASN A 10 -27.76 0.10 -8.31
CA ASN A 10 -28.47 -0.64 -9.36
C ASN A 10 -29.98 -0.78 -9.10
N SER A 11 -30.58 0.08 -8.27
CA SER A 11 -32.02 0.05 -7.98
C SER A 11 -32.83 0.79 -9.05
N ASP A 12 -33.95 0.23 -9.50
CA ASP A 12 -34.82 0.84 -10.53
C ASP A 12 -35.59 2.09 -10.08
N ASP A 13 -35.62 2.37 -8.77
CA ASP A 13 -36.27 3.54 -8.19
C ASP A 13 -35.33 4.76 -8.24
N GLN A 14 -35.67 5.76 -9.06
CA GLN A 14 -34.88 6.97 -9.27
C GLN A 14 -34.61 7.76 -7.98
N ALA A 15 -35.58 7.81 -7.05
CA ALA A 15 -35.42 8.56 -5.80
C ALA A 15 -34.42 7.86 -4.87
N LYS A 16 -34.51 6.52 -4.78
CA LYS A 16 -33.54 5.72 -3.99
C LYS A 16 -32.15 5.73 -4.62
N GLN A 17 -32.07 5.67 -5.95
CA GLN A 17 -30.82 5.71 -6.69
C GLN A 17 -30.08 7.04 -6.45
N SER A 18 -30.78 8.16 -6.50
CA SER A 18 -30.19 9.49 -6.26
C SER A 18 -29.59 9.60 -4.86
N ALA A 19 -30.33 9.20 -3.82
CA ALA A 19 -29.83 9.21 -2.45
C ALA A 19 -28.66 8.23 -2.23
N ALA A 20 -28.70 7.05 -2.87
CA ALA A 20 -27.61 6.08 -2.83
C ALA A 20 -26.35 6.63 -3.52
N PHE A 21 -26.51 7.35 -4.65
CA PHE A 21 -25.44 7.98 -5.40
C PHE A 21 -24.73 9.06 -4.60
N GLU A 22 -25.48 9.98 -3.98
CA GLU A 22 -24.91 11.01 -3.12
C GLU A 22 -24.08 10.39 -1.97
N LYS A 23 -24.63 9.34 -1.35
CA LYS A 23 -23.94 8.62 -0.26
C LYS A 23 -22.68 7.92 -0.74
N PHE A 24 -22.71 7.29 -1.92
CA PHE A 24 -21.55 6.66 -2.53
C PHE A 24 -20.48 7.68 -2.88
N SER A 25 -20.84 8.77 -3.55
CA SER A 25 -19.96 9.87 -3.93
C SER A 25 -19.23 10.44 -2.73
N SER A 26 -19.96 10.81 -1.66
CA SER A 26 -19.36 11.29 -0.40
C SER A 26 -18.40 10.27 0.23
N SER A 27 -18.72 8.98 0.13
CA SER A 27 -17.87 7.92 0.69
C SER A 27 -16.62 7.69 -0.15
N LEU A 28 -16.72 7.84 -1.48
CA LEU A 28 -15.62 7.75 -2.43
C LEU A 28 -14.63 8.90 -2.20
N ASP A 29 -15.11 10.14 -2.10
CA ASP A 29 -14.27 11.33 -1.85
C ASP A 29 -13.47 11.18 -0.55
N LYS A 30 -14.14 10.77 0.53
CA LYS A 30 -13.49 10.49 1.82
C LYS A 30 -12.41 9.42 1.69
N SER A 31 -12.69 8.34 0.94
CA SER A 31 -11.74 7.24 0.77
C SER A 31 -10.53 7.66 -0.07
N LEU A 32 -10.76 8.48 -1.11
CA LEU A 32 -9.70 9.03 -1.95
C LEU A 32 -8.82 10.00 -1.17
N ASP A 33 -9.40 10.90 -0.38
CA ASP A 33 -8.65 11.83 0.47
C ASP A 33 -7.81 11.08 1.51
N LEU A 34 -8.37 10.07 2.18
CA LEU A 34 -7.61 9.22 3.09
C LEU A 34 -6.46 8.49 2.40
N ALA A 35 -6.68 7.93 1.20
CA ALA A 35 -5.64 7.26 0.44
C ALA A 35 -4.53 8.24 0.00
N LYS A 36 -4.90 9.45 -0.45
CA LYS A 36 -3.96 10.52 -0.82
C LYS A 36 -3.11 10.94 0.37
N ARG A 37 -3.74 11.21 1.53
CA ARG A 37 -3.04 11.60 2.76
C ARG A 37 -2.04 10.54 3.23
N ARG A 38 -2.43 9.26 3.19
CA ARG A 38 -1.53 8.16 3.53
C ARG A 38 -0.34 8.10 2.58
N ARG A 39 -0.58 8.25 1.28
CA ARG A 39 0.48 8.24 0.27
C ARG A 39 1.43 9.44 0.40
N SER A 40 0.92 10.64 0.68
CA SER A 40 1.74 11.84 0.90
C SER A 40 2.49 11.84 2.22
N ALA A 41 2.07 11.03 3.19
CA ALA A 41 2.74 10.89 4.49
C ALA A 41 3.90 9.89 4.47
N ILE A 42 4.11 9.16 3.37
CA ILE A 42 5.25 8.26 3.22
C ILE A 42 6.51 9.11 3.04
N PRO A 43 7.50 9.03 3.95
CA PRO A 43 8.75 9.74 3.79
C PRO A 43 9.55 9.19 2.59
N PRO A 44 10.43 10.00 1.98
CA PRO A 44 11.32 9.52 0.93
C PRO A 44 12.15 8.35 1.44
N ILE A 45 12.21 7.29 0.64
CA ILE A 45 12.91 6.06 0.99
C ILE A 45 14.35 6.18 0.51
N GLU A 46 15.27 6.31 1.47
CA GLU A 46 16.69 6.39 1.21
C GLU A 46 17.43 5.21 1.83
N TYR A 47 18.42 4.71 1.10
CA TYR A 47 19.25 3.59 1.50
C TYR A 47 20.70 4.04 1.72
N PRO A 48 21.24 3.89 2.94
CA PRO A 48 22.65 4.16 3.17
C PRO A 48 23.50 3.12 2.43
N PRO A 49 24.44 3.54 1.54
CA PRO A 49 25.19 2.62 0.69
C PRO A 49 26.10 1.68 1.46
N GLN A 50 26.49 2.03 2.69
CA GLN A 50 27.41 1.26 3.53
C GLN A 50 26.80 0.00 4.18
N LEU A 51 25.49 -0.24 4.05
CA LEU A 51 24.84 -1.40 4.66
C LEU A 51 24.77 -2.57 3.67
N PRO A 52 25.24 -3.79 4.03
CA PRO A 52 25.19 -4.95 3.14
C PRO A 52 23.79 -5.27 2.58
N VAL A 53 22.74 -5.03 3.38
CA VAL A 53 21.35 -5.23 2.93
C VAL A 53 20.92 -4.20 1.87
N ALA A 54 21.47 -2.98 1.89
CA ALA A 54 21.18 -1.96 0.89
C ALA A 54 21.80 -2.31 -0.47
N GLU A 55 23.00 -2.88 -0.48
CA GLU A 55 23.66 -3.37 -1.70
C GLU A 55 22.88 -4.52 -2.36
N GLN A 56 22.33 -5.43 -1.54
CA GLN A 56 21.54 -6.58 -2.00
C GLN A 56 20.06 -6.26 -2.24
N LYS A 57 19.68 -4.97 -2.32
CA LYS A 57 18.28 -4.52 -2.45
C LYS A 57 17.55 -5.22 -3.60
N GLN A 58 18.17 -5.28 -4.78
CA GLN A 58 17.52 -5.83 -5.98
C GLN A 58 17.23 -7.33 -5.82
N THR A 59 18.20 -8.09 -5.31
CA THR A 59 18.03 -9.53 -5.03
C THR A 59 16.90 -9.77 -4.03
N ILE A 60 16.83 -8.96 -2.97
CA ILE A 60 15.77 -9.06 -1.95
C ILE A 60 14.41 -8.69 -2.54
N TYR A 61 14.36 -7.64 -3.36
CA TYR A 61 13.14 -7.20 -4.04
C TYR A 61 12.55 -8.32 -4.90
N GLU A 62 13.37 -8.95 -5.74
CA GLU A 62 12.97 -10.05 -6.62
C GLU A 62 12.53 -11.27 -5.80
N ALA A 63 13.28 -11.63 -4.75
CA ALA A 63 12.92 -12.73 -3.88
C ALA A 63 11.53 -12.53 -3.23
N ILE A 64 11.23 -11.33 -2.72
CA ILE A 64 9.94 -11.01 -2.10
C ILE A 64 8.80 -10.99 -3.13
N ARG A 65 9.05 -10.43 -4.32
CA ARG A 65 8.03 -10.38 -5.39
C ARG A 65 7.63 -11.77 -5.85
N ASP A 66 8.62 -12.66 -6.01
CA ASP A 66 8.43 -13.95 -6.68
C ASP A 66 8.10 -15.09 -5.71
N ASN A 67 8.20 -14.86 -4.39
CA ASN A 67 7.96 -15.89 -3.37
C ASN A 67 7.04 -15.38 -2.25
N GLN A 68 6.03 -16.17 -1.90
CA GLN A 68 5.11 -15.84 -0.80
C GLN A 68 5.81 -15.77 0.56
N VAL A 69 6.88 -16.54 0.76
CA VAL A 69 7.67 -16.58 2.00
C VAL A 69 9.15 -16.53 1.67
N VAL A 70 9.88 -15.61 2.29
CA VAL A 70 11.32 -15.42 2.11
C VAL A 70 12.00 -15.42 3.48
N ILE A 71 13.11 -16.16 3.61
CA ILE A 71 13.97 -16.13 4.79
C ILE A 71 15.20 -15.29 4.45
N ILE A 72 15.43 -14.21 5.22
CA ILE A 72 16.58 -13.32 5.02
C ILE A 72 17.54 -13.50 6.20
N ALA A 73 18.65 -14.18 5.95
CA ALA A 73 19.74 -14.35 6.92
C ALA A 73 20.83 -13.29 6.72
N GLY A 74 21.52 -12.94 7.81
CA GLY A 74 22.68 -12.05 7.74
C GLY A 74 23.22 -11.73 9.13
N GLU A 75 24.43 -11.20 9.21
CA GLU A 75 25.10 -10.88 10.47
C GLU A 75 24.41 -9.74 11.25
N THR A 76 24.68 -9.65 12.56
CA THR A 76 24.24 -8.52 13.38
C THR A 76 24.80 -7.22 12.81
N GLY A 77 23.99 -6.16 12.72
CA GLY A 77 24.43 -4.87 12.15
C GLY A 77 24.32 -4.76 10.63
N SER A 78 23.95 -5.83 9.90
CA SER A 78 23.83 -5.78 8.43
C SER A 78 22.70 -4.88 7.90
N GLY A 79 21.83 -4.38 8.78
CA GLY A 79 20.73 -3.48 8.43
C GLY A 79 19.38 -4.15 8.15
N LYS A 80 19.21 -5.45 8.44
CA LYS A 80 17.95 -6.19 8.16
C LYS A 80 16.71 -5.49 8.73
N THR A 81 16.69 -5.25 10.03
CA THR A 81 15.54 -4.66 10.73
C THR A 81 15.19 -3.24 10.24
N THR A 82 16.17 -2.51 9.69
CA THR A 82 15.99 -1.12 9.26
C THR A 82 15.75 -0.98 7.77
N GLN A 83 16.32 -1.84 6.93
CA GLN A 83 16.22 -1.72 5.47
C GLN A 83 15.15 -2.62 4.85
N ILE A 84 14.89 -3.83 5.39
CA ILE A 84 13.85 -4.71 4.83
C ILE A 84 12.47 -4.04 4.85
N PRO A 85 12.03 -3.37 5.94
CA PRO A 85 10.75 -2.66 5.92
C PRO A 85 10.67 -1.56 4.85
N LYS A 86 11.79 -0.91 4.52
CA LYS A 86 11.85 0.09 3.44
C LYS A 86 11.67 -0.53 2.06
N ILE A 87 12.33 -1.66 1.82
CA ILE A 87 12.21 -2.41 0.55
C ILE A 87 10.77 -2.88 0.36
N CYS A 88 10.15 -3.41 1.43
CA CYS A 88 8.73 -3.77 1.41
C CYS A 88 7.82 -2.58 1.11
N LEU A 89 8.14 -1.39 1.63
CA LEU A 89 7.34 -0.18 1.39
C LEU A 89 7.41 0.30 -0.07
N GLU A 90 8.53 0.09 -0.76
CA GLU A 90 8.66 0.38 -2.20
C GLU A 90 7.93 -0.63 -3.10
N LEU A 91 7.74 -1.86 -2.63
CA LEU A 91 7.02 -2.90 -3.37
C LEU A 91 5.51 -2.64 -3.49
N GLY A 92 4.94 -1.83 -2.59
CA GLY A 92 3.52 -1.47 -2.57
C GLY A 92 2.67 -2.34 -1.65
#